data_AF-A0A3D3L7W5-F1
#
_entry.id   AF-A0A3D3L7W5-F1
#
_cell.length_a   1.000
_cell.length_b   1.000
_cell.length_c   1.000
_cell.angle_alpha   90.00
_cell.angle_beta   90.00
_cell.angle_gamma   90.00
#
_symmetry.space_group_name_H-M   'P 1'
#
loop_
_entity.id
_entity.type
_entity.pdbx_description
1 polymer ?
#
loop_
_entity_poly.entity_id
_entity_poly.type
_entity_poly.pdbx_seq_one_letter_code
_entity_poly.pdbx_strand_id
1 'polypeptide(L)' 'MSAITHLQFLESEAIYVLRETAAQFSNPALLFSGGKDSIVMAWLARKAFYPARMPFKLLHVDTGHHFPEAMTYR' A
#
# COMPACT_ATOMS: atom_id res chain seq x y z
N MET A 1 7.65 -26.18 -13.81
CA MET A 1 7.35 -24.89 -13.15
C MET A 1 6.34 -25.17 -12.06
N SER A 2 6.56 -24.74 -10.81
CA SER A 2 5.51 -24.89 -9.79
C SER A 2 4.33 -24.00 -10.14
N ALA A 3 3.11 -24.44 -9.81
CA ALA A 3 1.93 -23.61 -9.98
C ALA A 3 2.07 -22.29 -9.18
N ILE A 4 1.50 -21.21 -9.72
CA ILE A 4 1.40 -19.93 -9.02
C ILE A 4 0.55 -20.15 -7.77
N THR A 5 1.07 -19.77 -6.60
CA THR A 5 0.30 -19.86 -5.36
C THR A 5 -0.76 -18.76 -5.31
N HIS A 6 -1.80 -18.98 -4.52
CA HIS A 6 -2.86 -17.99 -4.33
C HIS A 6 -2.31 -16.61 -3.91
N LEU A 7 -1.35 -16.57 -2.97
CA LEU A 7 -0.74 -15.31 -2.53
C LEU A 7 0.12 -14.64 -3.60
N GLN A 8 0.81 -15.41 -4.45
CA GLN A 8 1.55 -14.85 -5.58
C GLN A 8 0.60 -14.22 -6.61
N PHE A 9 -0.54 -14.87 -6.86
CA PHE A 9 -1.58 -14.32 -7.72
C PHE A 9 -2.10 -12.98 -7.16
N LEU A 10 -2.54 -12.96 -5.89
CA LEU A 10 -3.04 -11.74 -5.25
C LEU A 10 -1.99 -10.61 -5.19
N GLU A 11 -0.74 -10.95 -4.91
CA GLU A 11 0.35 -9.97 -4.94
C GLU A 11 0.53 -9.36 -6.34
N SER A 12 0.49 -10.18 -7.39
CA SER A 12 0.61 -9.71 -8.78
C SER A 12 -0.56 -8.80 -9.18
N GLU A 13 -1.78 -9.14 -8.76
CA GLU A 13 -3.00 -8.36 -9.03
C GLU A 13 -2.95 -7.00 -8.30
N ALA A 14 -2.56 -6.99 -7.02
CA ALA A 14 -2.42 -5.74 -6.27
C ALA A 14 -1.33 -4.83 -6.86
N ILE A 15 -0.18 -5.38 -7.26
CA ILE A 15 0.89 -4.62 -7.93
C ILE A 15 0.40 -4.02 -9.25
N TYR A 16 -0.37 -4.77 -10.03
CA TYR A 16 -0.97 -4.29 -11.27
C TYR A 16 -1.87 -3.08 -11.01
N VAL A 17 -2.81 -3.19 -10.05
CA VAL A 17 -3.73 -2.09 -9.69
C VAL A 17 -2.98 -0.84 -9.21
N LEU A 18 -1.93 -1.01 -8.40
CA LEU A 18 -1.10 0.09 -7.94
C LEU A 18 -0.40 0.81 -9.11
N ARG A 19 0.15 0.06 -10.07
CA ARG A 19 0.83 0.65 -11.25
C ARG A 19 -0.15 1.37 -12.16
N GLU A 20 -1.31 0.79 -12.41
CA GLU A 20 -2.37 1.45 -13.21
C GLU A 20 -2.85 2.73 -12.52
N THR A 21 -3.03 2.71 -11.20
CA THR A 21 -3.39 3.90 -10.43
C THR A 21 -2.34 5.01 -10.59
N ALA A 22 -1.05 4.67 -10.52
CA ALA A 22 0.02 5.64 -10.73
C ALA A 22 0.10 6.15 -12.18
N ALA A 23 -0.28 5.34 -13.16
CA ALA A 23 -0.25 5.71 -14.57
C ALA A 23 -1.44 6.63 -14.96
N GLN A 24 -2.61 6.41 -14.35
CA GLN A 24 -3.85 7.10 -14.75
C GLN A 24 -4.14 8.37 -13.94
N PHE A 25 -3.61 8.52 -12.72
CA PHE A 25 -3.93 9.63 -11.82
C PHE A 25 -2.72 10.53 -11.54
N SER A 26 -2.95 11.85 -11.50
CA SER A 26 -1.89 12.86 -11.34
C SER A 26 -1.46 13.13 -9.90
N ASN A 27 -2.31 12.84 -8.90
CA ASN A 27 -2.00 13.04 -7.47
C ASN A 27 -2.65 11.96 -6.58
N PRO A 28 -2.31 10.67 -6.77
CA PRO A 28 -2.85 9.61 -5.94
C PRO A 28 -2.27 9.62 -4.52
N ALA A 29 -3.11 9.29 -3.54
CA ALA A 29 -2.71 9.05 -2.16
C ALA A 29 -3.09 7.64 -1.73
N LEU A 30 -2.23 7.01 -0.92
CA LEU A 30 -2.52 5.74 -0.28
C LEU A 30 -3.03 6.01 1.13
N LEU A 31 -4.29 5.66 1.40
CA LEU A 31 -4.86 5.76 2.75
C LEU A 31 -4.12 4.81 3.69
N PHE A 32 -3.56 5.36 4.76
CA PHE A 32 -2.69 4.66 5.68
C PHE A 32 -3.14 4.85 7.11
N SER A 33 -3.71 3.81 7.71
CA SER A 33 -4.21 3.84 9.10
C SER A 33 -3.20 3.33 10.12
N GLY A 34 -2.07 2.75 9.68
CA GLY A 34 -1.15 2.03 10.57
C GLY A 34 -1.68 0.65 10.99
N GLY A 35 -2.85 0.23 10.51
CA GLY A 35 -3.38 -1.12 10.72
C GLY A 35 -2.83 -2.15 9.73
N LYS A 36 -3.05 -3.44 10.02
CA LYS A 36 -2.50 -4.59 9.27
C LYS A 36 -2.69 -4.47 7.75
N ASP A 37 -3.87 -4.08 7.29
CA ASP A 37 -4.20 -4.06 5.86
C ASP A 37 -3.48 -2.91 5.17
N SER A 38 -3.46 -1.73 5.81
CA SER A 38 -2.73 -0.58 5.27
C SER A 38 -1.21 -0.78 5.25
N ILE A 39 -0.66 -1.54 6.20
CA ILE A 39 0.75 -1.95 6.20
C ILE A 39 1.04 -2.89 5.01
N VAL A 40 0.17 -3.87 4.77
CA VAL A 40 0.29 -4.75 3.59
C VAL A 40 0.21 -3.95 2.30
N MET A 41 -0.73 -3.00 2.19
CA MET A 41 -0.83 -2.13 1.03
C MET A 41 0.41 -1.25 0.82
N ALA A 42 0.98 -0.67 1.89
CA ALA A 42 2.22 0.09 1.81
C ALA A 42 3.41 -0.78 1.37
N TRP A 43 3.48 -2.02 1.85
CA TRP A 43 4.48 -2.99 1.41
C TRP A 43 4.34 -3.37 -0.07
N LEU A 44 3.11 -3.63 -0.53
CA LEU A 44 2.82 -3.92 -1.94
C LEU A 44 3.13 -2.72 -2.83
N ALA A 45 2.81 -1.50 -2.40
CA ALA A 45 3.22 -0.28 -3.09
C ALA A 45 4.74 -0.17 -3.19
N ARG A 46 5.48 -0.45 -2.11
CA ARG A 46 6.95 -0.51 -2.16
C ARG A 46 7.45 -1.53 -3.18
N LYS A 47 6.86 -2.74 -3.22
CA LYS A 47 7.23 -3.77 -4.21
C LYS A 47 6.87 -3.37 -5.64
N ALA A 48 5.73 -2.72 -5.85
CA ALA A 48 5.26 -2.32 -7.17
C ALA A 48 6.22 -1.34 -7.88
N PHE A 49 6.88 -0.47 -7.13
CA PHE A 49 7.73 0.59 -7.68
C PHE A 49 9.22 0.41 -7.43
N TYR A 50 9.65 -0.64 -6.73
CA TYR A 50 11.07 -0.94 -6.55
C TYR A 50 11.80 -1.02 -7.92
N PRO A 51 12.99 -0.41 -8.07
CA PRO A 51 13.82 0.25 -7.05
C PRO A 51 13.51 1.74 -6.83
N ALA A 52 12.56 2.32 -7.58
CA ALA A 52 12.14 3.70 -7.38
C ALA A 52 11.27 3.87 -6.11
N ARG A 53 11.09 5.12 -5.69
CA ARG A 53 10.13 5.45 -4.64
C ARG A 53 8.70 5.28 -5.19
N MET A 54 7.77 4.80 -4.37
CA MET A 54 6.36 4.78 -4.75
C MET A 54 5.84 6.21 -4.95
N PRO A 55 5.01 6.47 -5.97
CA PRO A 55 4.52 7.81 -6.29
C PRO A 55 3.30 8.24 -5.44
N PHE A 56 2.98 7.52 -4.36
CA PHE A 56 1.84 7.82 -3.50
C PHE A 56 2.28 8.57 -2.24
N LYS A 57 1.53 9.62 -1.88
CA LYS A 57 1.59 10.16 -0.51
C LYS A 57 0.82 9.21 0.41
N LEU A 58 1.39 8.89 1.57
CA LEU A 58 0.63 8.22 2.63
C LEU A 58 -0.28 9.24 3.31
N LEU A 59 -1.58 8.96 3.38
CA LEU A 59 -2.57 9.83 4.01
C LEU A 59 -3.19 9.13 5.21
N HIS A 60 -2.96 9.67 6.41
CA HIS A 60 -3.59 9.22 7.64
C HIS A 60 -4.70 10.20 8.05
N VAL A 61 -5.88 9.67 8.39
CA VAL A 61 -6.98 10.47 8.95
C VAL A 61 -6.98 10.30 10.46
N ASP A 62 -6.58 11.35 11.16
CA ASP A 62 -6.61 11.39 12.63
C ASP A 62 -8.00 11.80 13.11
N THR A 63 -8.66 10.91 13.86
CA THR A 63 -9.99 11.16 14.43
C THR A 63 -9.91 11.73 15.85
N GLY A 64 -8.72 11.80 16.45
CA GLY A 64 -8.51 12.12 17.86
C GLY A 64 -8.79 10.96 18.83
N HIS A 65 -9.20 9.79 18.33
CA HIS A 65 -9.63 8.64 19.15
C HIS A 65 -8.78 7.38 18.91
N HIS A 66 -7.61 7.52 18.28
CA HIS A 66 -6.72 6.40 18.01
C HIS A 66 -6.05 5.90 19.29
N PHE A 67 -5.76 4.60 19.34
CA PHE A 67 -4.91 4.05 20.38
C PHE A 67 -3.54 4.74 20.37
N PRO A 68 -3.00 5.18 21.53
CA PRO A 68 -1.69 5.83 21.61
C PRO A 68 -0.57 5.02 20.93
N GLU A 69 -0.66 3.69 20.99
CA GLU A 69 0.27 2.77 20.34
C GLU A 69 0.20 2.90 18.82
N ALA A 70 -1.01 2.98 18.24
CA ALA A 70 -1.18 3.15 16.79
C ALA A 70 -0.58 4.49 16.30
N MET A 71 -0.64 5.53 17.14
CA MET A 71 -0.04 6.83 16.84
C MET A 71 1.49 6.83 16.91
N THR A 72 2.07 5.92 17.70
CA THR A 72 3.53 5.78 17.88
C THR A 72 4.20 5.12 16.68
N TYR A 73 3.52 4.18 16.02
CA TYR A 73 4.08 3.35 14.93
C TYR A 73 3.62 3.75 13.52
N ARG A 74 3.00 4.93 13.36
CA ARG A 74 2.52 5.44 12.07
C ARG A 74 3.65 5.89 11.14
#